data_AF-A0A944J3Z3-F1
#
_entry.id   AF-A0A944J3Z3-F1
#
_cell.length_a   1.000
_cell.length_b   1.000
_cell.length_c   1.000
_cell.angle_alpha   90.00
_cell.angle_beta   90.00
_cell.angle_gamma   90.00
#
_symmetry.space_group_name_H-M   'P 1'
#
loop_
_entity.id
_entity.type
_entity.pdbx_description
1 polymer ?
#
loop_
_entity_poly.entity_id
_entity_poly.type
_entity_poly.pdbx_seq_one_letter_code
_entity_poly.pdbx_strand_id
1 'polypeptide(L)'
;MARRELEFPVLREKELVRAGVDVAALRRITVVLGRPGGGKWHVPASGSSWRGHCRYAEHLTGSPLVLLDVVEQVCRHCAPLVPVEPGWKALWLAAAEVIAADVRVRRLEEQETEPRSWDGYARVLWEAARHSDADVRGLLEPWTADRALGAGARQMLEAWTGVLERSETALGTWRAAAPAARAATSVSGACNAVAADGQIQQQGQQLAAAVVDRSRWADPFDVWAAVRRAWSVARDQGGGEPEARAAAMKAVGARWGGAPVRDVSVLAEPALLTGAGFSSPAQWADAEFRTRWERYVQECCDRLEKALRASGGDDSEAGRQLLLVTGWPLVRQHDVELSYLAQFEQHGPAVPFGGRRTGYGWEPDHAVVLAVPRFAGEHAVKHTRGEAGRVVLGPEAPAEGTDPSMKDVLELLRGAYPYLPADAELDVPKSEPTPLVKEARAERRSAQRPGRDYGEFGSIARYNDLVVGAYIWVPDDDHPGTAATELAELPVHWLKDWTLWMDVECGERQVTTLHRLYGTVTFFEADSGQVGFCPTGGHPPISVPVHRIVALAGDRQRRGPGQVPAHEPLNEN
;
A
#
# COMPACT_ATOMS: atom_id res chain seq x y z
N MET A 1 -5.73 -12.96 11.17
CA MET A 1 -6.88 -12.29 11.79
C MET A 1 -6.59 -10.79 11.77
N ALA A 2 -6.96 -10.11 10.69
CA ALA A 2 -6.82 -8.66 10.59
C ALA A 2 -7.68 -7.98 11.68
N ARG A 3 -7.16 -6.92 12.31
CA ARG A 3 -7.98 -5.99 13.10
C ARG A 3 -9.04 -5.45 12.14
N ARG A 4 -10.27 -5.95 12.27
CA ARG A 4 -11.43 -5.46 11.53
C ARG A 4 -11.68 -4.03 11.99
N GLU A 5 -11.65 -3.09 11.05
CA GLU A 5 -11.97 -1.68 11.29
C GLU A 5 -13.39 -1.61 11.87
N LEU A 6 -13.45 -1.15 13.12
CA LEU A 6 -14.67 -0.63 13.70
C LEU A 6 -14.93 0.70 13.00
N GLU A 7 -16.17 0.99 12.64
CA GLU A 7 -16.56 2.30 12.08
C GLU A 7 -16.23 3.47 13.02
N PHE A 8 -16.04 3.17 14.32
CA PHE A 8 -15.43 4.05 15.30
C PHE A 8 -14.12 3.44 15.79
N PRO A 9 -12.96 3.98 15.35
CA PRO A 9 -11.67 3.62 15.92
C PRO A 9 -11.67 3.86 17.42
N VAL A 10 -10.99 2.99 18.17
CA VAL A 10 -10.84 3.15 19.62
C VAL A 10 -9.89 4.33 19.87
N LEU A 11 -10.38 5.34 20.58
CA LEU A 11 -9.59 6.51 21.00
C LEU A 11 -9.35 6.46 22.50
N ARG A 12 -8.13 6.82 22.92
CA ARG A 12 -7.77 6.94 24.34
C ARG A 12 -7.43 8.37 24.67
N GLU A 13 -7.95 8.86 25.80
CA GLU A 13 -7.74 10.23 26.27
C GLU A 13 -6.25 10.62 26.35
N LYS A 14 -5.40 9.73 26.85
CA LYS A 14 -3.95 9.97 26.91
C LYS A 14 -3.31 10.18 25.53
N GLU A 15 -3.82 9.53 24.48
CA GLU A 15 -3.31 9.63 23.11
C GLU A 15 -3.82 10.91 22.45
N LEU A 16 -5.08 11.29 22.71
CA LEU A 16 -5.68 12.55 22.27
C LEU A 16 -4.92 13.76 22.83
N VAL A 17 -4.73 13.80 24.14
CA VAL A 17 -3.99 14.89 24.81
C VAL A 17 -2.57 14.99 24.29
N ARG A 18 -1.90 13.84 24.09
CA ARG A 18 -0.53 13.80 23.57
C ARG A 18 -0.43 14.34 22.13
N ALA A 19 -1.44 14.09 21.30
CA ALA A 19 -1.51 14.58 19.93
C ALA A 19 -2.03 16.02 19.82
N GLY A 20 -2.29 16.72 20.95
CA GLY A 20 -2.79 18.08 20.96
C GLY A 20 -4.29 18.21 20.65
N VAL A 21 -5.05 17.11 20.70
CA VAL A 21 -6.49 17.09 20.45
C VAL A 21 -7.26 17.48 21.71
N ASP A 22 -8.25 18.37 21.56
CA ASP A 22 -9.18 18.69 22.66
C ASP A 22 -10.18 17.56 22.92
N VAL A 23 -10.01 16.95 24.09
CA VAL A 23 -10.86 15.88 24.59
C VAL A 23 -12.26 16.39 24.96
N ALA A 24 -12.42 17.67 25.31
CA ALA A 24 -13.69 18.22 25.76
C ALA A 24 -14.75 18.18 24.64
N ALA A 25 -14.36 18.44 23.39
CA ALA A 25 -15.24 18.29 22.24
C ALA A 25 -15.71 16.83 22.06
N LEU A 26 -14.80 15.85 22.14
CA LEU A 26 -15.13 14.43 21.98
C LEU A 26 -15.98 13.88 23.14
N ARG A 27 -15.82 14.41 24.36
CA ARG A 27 -16.65 14.05 25.52
C ARG A 27 -18.12 14.48 25.39
N ARG A 28 -18.46 15.36 24.44
CA ARG A 28 -19.85 15.74 24.14
C ARG A 28 -20.59 14.71 23.28
N ILE A 29 -19.88 13.74 22.70
CA ILE A 29 -20.47 12.71 21.86
C ILE A 29 -21.15 11.67 22.74
N THR A 30 -22.47 11.78 22.85
CA THR A 30 -23.30 10.84 23.62
C THR A 30 -24.05 9.89 22.70
N VAL A 31 -23.99 8.60 23.00
CA VAL A 31 -24.66 7.53 22.25
C VAL A 31 -25.61 6.75 23.17
N VAL A 32 -26.71 6.25 22.61
CA VAL A 32 -27.70 5.47 23.37
C VAL A 32 -27.37 3.99 23.26
N LEU A 33 -26.96 3.37 24.37
CA LEU A 33 -26.56 1.96 24.42
C LEU A 33 -27.26 1.23 25.57
N GLY A 34 -27.52 -0.07 25.37
CA GLY A 34 -28.02 -0.96 26.41
C GLY A 34 -27.04 -2.10 26.69
N ARG A 35 -27.16 -2.75 27.85
CA ARG A 35 -26.30 -3.87 28.24
C ARG A 35 -27.10 -4.92 29.01
N PRO A 36 -27.04 -6.21 28.61
CA PRO A 36 -27.58 -7.28 29.43
C PRO A 36 -26.56 -7.63 30.53
N GLY A 37 -26.76 -7.07 31.73
CA GLY A 37 -25.89 -7.34 32.89
C GLY A 37 -24.45 -6.86 32.71
N GLY A 38 -23.47 -7.72 32.98
CA GLY A 38 -22.02 -7.42 32.87
C GLY A 38 -21.39 -7.59 31.48
N GLY A 39 -22.17 -7.72 30.40
CA GLY A 39 -21.72 -8.06 29.03
C GLY A 39 -21.05 -6.92 28.23
N LYS A 40 -21.10 -6.95 26.88
CA LYS A 40 -20.72 -5.78 26.05
C LYS A 40 -21.89 -4.80 25.93
N TRP A 41 -21.64 -3.57 25.53
CA TRP A 41 -22.71 -2.62 25.17
C TRP A 41 -23.27 -2.94 23.78
N HIS A 42 -24.57 -2.74 23.60
CA HIS A 42 -25.29 -3.02 22.36
C HIS A 42 -26.15 -1.82 21.99
N VAL A 43 -26.37 -1.61 20.69
CA VAL A 43 -27.32 -0.62 20.18
C VAL A 43 -28.73 -1.19 20.38
N PRO A 44 -29.62 -0.54 21.15
CA PRO A 44 -31.00 -0.99 21.33
C PRO A 44 -31.75 -0.97 20.00
N ALA A 45 -32.59 -1.98 19.77
CA ALA A 45 -33.34 -2.10 18.54
C ALA A 45 -34.83 -2.36 18.79
N SER A 46 -35.68 -1.75 17.95
CA SER A 46 -37.11 -2.04 17.88
C SER A 46 -37.43 -2.87 16.64
N GLY A 47 -37.73 -4.16 16.80
CA GLY A 47 -38.23 -5.03 15.70
C GLY A 47 -37.55 -6.41 15.58
N SER A 48 -38.27 -7.35 14.95
CA SER A 48 -37.86 -8.77 14.78
C SER A 48 -36.72 -8.99 13.77
N SER A 49 -36.44 -8.02 12.89
CA SER A 49 -35.34 -8.08 11.91
C SER A 49 -33.94 -8.09 12.57
N TRP A 50 -33.83 -7.67 13.84
CA TRP A 50 -32.55 -7.59 14.54
C TRP A 50 -31.99 -8.93 15.04
N ARG A 51 -32.80 -10.01 15.05
CA ARG A 51 -32.30 -11.37 15.36
C ARG A 51 -31.18 -11.81 14.44
N GLY A 52 -31.20 -11.35 13.18
CA GLY A 52 -30.15 -11.62 12.19
C GLY A 52 -28.85 -10.83 12.44
N HIS A 53 -28.91 -9.65 13.07
CA HIS A 53 -27.76 -8.74 13.23
C HIS A 53 -27.07 -8.88 14.60
N CYS A 54 -27.82 -8.83 15.70
CA CYS A 54 -27.31 -9.13 17.04
C CYS A 54 -28.45 -9.56 17.96
N ARG A 55 -28.46 -10.84 18.33
CA ARG A 55 -29.49 -11.44 19.21
C ARG A 55 -29.66 -10.77 20.59
N TYR A 56 -28.70 -9.95 21.01
CA TYR A 56 -28.72 -9.29 22.32
C TYR A 56 -29.34 -7.89 22.30
N ALA A 57 -29.61 -7.32 21.12
CA ALA A 57 -30.13 -5.96 20.98
C ALA A 57 -31.65 -5.85 21.20
N GLU A 58 -32.40 -6.93 20.95
CA GLU A 58 -33.86 -6.94 20.73
C GLU A 58 -34.71 -6.59 21.97
N HIS A 59 -34.13 -6.52 23.18
CA HIS A 59 -34.88 -6.29 24.42
C HIS A 59 -34.19 -5.33 25.38
N LEU A 60 -33.22 -4.55 24.90
CA LEU A 60 -32.46 -3.65 25.75
C LEU A 60 -33.13 -2.28 25.82
N THR A 61 -33.16 -1.71 27.01
CA THR A 61 -33.41 -0.28 27.20
C THR A 61 -32.09 0.46 27.07
N GLY A 62 -32.08 1.52 26.25
CA GLY A 62 -30.90 2.36 26.05
C GLY A 62 -30.70 3.38 27.17
N SER A 63 -29.45 3.69 27.48
CA SER A 63 -29.04 4.82 28.31
C SER A 63 -28.03 5.67 27.56
N PRO A 64 -28.07 7.01 27.69
CA PRO A 64 -27.09 7.89 27.08
C PRO A 64 -25.74 7.73 27.78
N LEU A 65 -24.69 7.48 27.00
CA LEU A 65 -23.31 7.28 27.48
C LEU A 65 -22.34 8.06 26.60
N VAL A 66 -21.27 8.59 27.19
CA VAL A 66 -20.20 9.24 26.43
C VAL A 66 -19.45 8.18 25.64
N LEU A 67 -19.38 8.34 24.31
CA LEU A 67 -18.80 7.34 23.40
C LEU A 67 -17.34 7.02 23.78
N LEU A 68 -16.56 8.03 24.16
CA LEU A 68 -15.16 7.89 24.58
C LEU A 68 -14.96 6.91 25.74
N ASP A 69 -15.91 6.83 26.66
CA ASP A 69 -15.80 5.98 27.85
C ASP A 69 -16.21 4.52 27.57
N VAL A 70 -16.95 4.26 26.48
CA VAL A 70 -17.61 2.98 26.24
C VAL A 70 -17.26 2.29 24.93
N VAL A 71 -16.59 2.98 23.99
CA VAL A 71 -16.31 2.47 22.62
C VAL A 71 -15.63 1.10 22.61
N GLU A 72 -14.61 0.86 23.47
CA GLU A 72 -13.91 -0.44 23.57
C GLU A 72 -14.84 -1.58 24.05
N GLN A 73 -15.91 -1.23 24.76
CA GLN A 73 -16.86 -2.18 25.34
C GLN A 73 -18.09 -2.42 24.46
N VAL A 74 -18.22 -1.75 23.31
CA VAL A 74 -19.32 -1.99 22.37
C VAL A 74 -19.15 -3.34 21.67
N CYS A 75 -20.27 -4.03 21.47
CA CYS A 75 -20.34 -5.26 20.72
C CYS A 75 -19.86 -5.03 19.28
N ARG A 76 -18.97 -5.89 18.78
CA ARG A 76 -18.41 -5.79 17.42
C ARG A 76 -19.48 -5.76 16.31
N HIS A 77 -20.65 -6.37 16.55
CA HIS A 77 -21.76 -6.40 15.60
C HIS A 77 -22.64 -5.14 15.69
N CYS A 78 -22.64 -4.47 16.84
CA CYS A 78 -23.39 -3.23 17.05
C CYS A 78 -22.55 -1.98 16.79
N ALA A 79 -21.22 -2.06 16.84
CA ALA A 79 -20.33 -0.91 16.66
C ALA A 79 -20.54 -0.14 15.34
N PRO A 80 -20.75 -0.80 14.18
CA PRO A 80 -21.10 -0.10 12.93
C PRO A 80 -22.50 0.54 12.92
N LEU A 81 -23.32 0.26 13.93
CA LEU A 81 -24.71 0.71 13.99
C LEU A 81 -24.92 1.75 15.08
N VAL A 82 -23.85 2.21 15.73
CA VAL A 82 -23.93 3.23 16.78
C VAL A 82 -24.37 4.55 16.13
N PRO A 83 -25.54 5.09 16.48
CA PRO A 83 -26.03 6.32 15.89
C PRO A 83 -25.23 7.50 16.43
N VAL A 84 -24.51 8.18 15.55
CA VAL A 84 -23.77 9.41 15.84
C VAL A 84 -24.10 10.42 14.76
N GLU A 85 -24.42 11.66 15.14
CA GLU A 85 -24.71 12.69 14.16
C GLU A 85 -23.48 12.95 13.26
N PRO A 86 -23.67 13.28 11.98
CA PRO A 86 -22.58 13.35 11.01
C PRO A 86 -21.39 14.21 11.45
N GLY A 87 -21.63 15.38 12.05
CA GLY A 87 -20.55 16.26 12.49
C GLY A 87 -19.76 15.76 13.69
N TRP A 88 -20.41 15.08 14.64
CA TRP A 88 -19.73 14.40 15.74
C TRP A 88 -18.93 13.19 15.25
N LYS A 89 -19.45 12.44 14.27
CA LYS A 89 -18.74 11.34 13.62
C LYS A 89 -17.50 11.87 12.89
N ALA A 90 -17.61 12.99 12.17
CA ALA A 90 -16.48 13.62 11.50
C ALA A 90 -15.35 14.00 12.47
N LEU A 91 -15.69 14.63 13.61
CA LEU A 91 -14.70 14.94 14.65
C LEU A 91 -14.01 13.67 15.20
N TRP A 92 -14.76 12.60 15.41
CA TRP A 92 -14.21 11.33 15.92
C TRP A 92 -13.23 10.70 14.93
N LEU A 93 -13.60 10.64 13.64
CA LEU A 93 -12.76 10.07 12.59
C LEU A 93 -11.49 10.90 12.40
N ALA A 94 -11.61 12.24 12.36
CA ALA A 94 -10.44 13.11 12.28
C ALA A 94 -9.50 12.96 13.49
N ALA A 95 -10.04 12.80 14.69
CA ALA A 95 -9.22 12.56 15.88
C ALA A 95 -8.42 11.25 15.79
N ALA A 96 -9.02 10.20 15.22
CA ALA A 96 -8.33 8.94 14.97
C ALA A 96 -7.14 9.12 14.02
N GLU A 97 -7.32 9.88 12.93
CA GLU A 97 -6.26 10.16 11.96
C GLU A 97 -5.14 11.02 12.56
N VAL A 98 -5.48 12.05 13.35
CA VAL A 98 -4.48 12.88 14.06
C VAL A 98 -3.63 12.02 14.99
N ILE A 99 -4.24 11.13 15.78
CA ILE A 99 -3.49 10.23 16.67
C ILE A 99 -2.61 9.25 15.87
N ALA A 100 -3.18 8.65 14.81
CA ALA A 100 -2.46 7.69 14.00
C ALA A 100 -1.23 8.34 13.34
N ALA A 101 -1.39 9.56 12.82
CA ALA A 101 -0.31 10.35 12.25
C ALA A 101 0.72 10.78 13.31
N ASP A 102 0.32 11.28 14.49
CA ASP A 102 1.25 11.63 15.58
C ASP A 102 2.12 10.43 16.01
N VAL A 103 1.53 9.24 16.14
CA VAL A 103 2.27 8.01 16.48
C VAL A 103 3.31 7.68 15.40
N ARG A 104 2.96 7.80 14.12
CA ARG A 104 3.88 7.54 13.01
C ARG A 104 5.03 8.53 13.02
N VAL A 105 4.73 9.83 13.11
CA VAL A 105 5.74 10.90 13.10
C VAL A 105 6.69 10.77 14.29
N ARG A 106 6.20 10.50 15.50
CA ARG A 106 7.06 10.29 16.68
C ARG A 106 7.99 9.09 16.51
N ARG A 107 7.48 7.98 15.99
CA ARG A 107 8.32 6.80 15.72
C ARG A 107 9.48 7.15 14.79
N LEU A 108 9.22 7.99 13.78
CA LEU A 108 10.24 8.45 12.84
C LEU A 108 11.23 9.43 13.47
N GLU A 109 10.76 10.34 14.32
CA GLU A 109 11.60 11.26 15.11
C GLU A 109 12.46 10.49 16.14
N GLU A 110 11.98 9.39 16.70
CA GLU A 110 12.72 8.55 17.66
C GLU A 110 13.72 7.59 16.98
N GLN A 111 13.51 7.25 15.71
CA GLN A 111 14.34 6.33 14.92
C GLN A 111 15.57 6.98 14.27
N GLU A 112 16.12 8.05 14.86
CA GLU A 112 17.28 8.81 14.36
C GLU A 112 18.54 7.97 14.07
N THR A 113 18.61 6.73 14.55
CA THR A 113 19.77 5.84 14.41
C THR A 113 19.74 4.90 13.20
N GLU A 114 18.63 4.80 12.46
CA GLU A 114 18.63 4.00 11.22
C GLU A 114 19.46 4.70 10.12
N PRO A 115 20.20 3.95 9.29
CA PRO A 115 20.92 4.53 8.18
C PRO A 115 19.93 5.21 7.23
N ARG A 116 20.10 6.52 6.99
CA ARG A 116 19.21 7.30 6.13
C ARG A 116 19.43 6.90 4.67
N SER A 117 18.58 6.02 4.18
CA SER A 117 18.64 5.44 2.84
C SER A 117 17.38 5.78 2.03
N TRP A 118 17.41 5.48 0.72
CA TRP A 118 16.25 5.68 -0.14
C TRP A 118 15.06 4.77 0.19
N ASP A 119 15.30 3.53 0.62
CA ASP A 119 14.22 2.63 1.08
C ASP A 119 13.60 3.14 2.39
N GLY A 120 14.42 3.69 3.30
CA GLY A 120 13.94 4.39 4.48
C GLY A 120 13.09 5.60 4.13
N TYR A 121 13.57 6.46 3.22
CA TYR A 121 12.81 7.61 2.74
C TYR A 121 11.50 7.21 2.05
N ALA A 122 11.48 6.19 1.20
CA ALA A 122 10.27 5.71 0.53
C ALA A 122 9.20 5.24 1.54
N ARG A 123 9.63 4.58 2.62
CA ARG A 123 8.77 4.18 3.74
C ARG A 123 8.22 5.40 4.50
N VAL A 124 9.07 6.38 4.81
CA VAL A 124 8.64 7.63 5.46
C VAL A 124 7.67 8.42 4.59
N LEU A 125 7.96 8.54 3.29
CA LEU A 125 7.09 9.20 2.32
C LEU A 125 5.72 8.56 2.25
N TRP A 126 5.65 7.23 2.27
CA TRP A 126 4.38 6.50 2.29
C TRP A 126 3.58 6.72 3.58
N GLU A 127 4.26 6.79 4.71
CA GLU A 127 3.64 6.98 6.02
C GLU A 127 3.33 8.45 6.36
N ALA A 128 3.76 9.38 5.49
CA ALA A 128 3.63 10.82 5.70
C ALA A 128 2.17 11.24 5.80
N ALA A 129 1.89 12.18 6.72
CA ALA A 129 0.54 12.64 7.00
C ALA A 129 -0.15 13.32 5.80
N ARG A 130 0.62 13.83 4.83
CA ARG A 130 0.10 14.53 3.64
C ARG A 130 -0.92 13.74 2.83
N HIS A 131 -0.82 12.40 2.82
CA HIS A 131 -1.74 11.56 2.05
C HIS A 131 -3.17 11.60 2.58
N SER A 132 -3.37 12.00 3.84
CA SER A 132 -4.68 12.11 4.47
C SER A 132 -5.13 13.57 4.65
N ASP A 133 -4.38 14.56 4.15
CA ASP A 133 -4.68 15.98 4.40
C ASP A 133 -6.03 16.39 3.79
N ALA A 134 -6.27 16.01 2.53
CA ALA A 134 -7.54 16.30 1.85
C ALA A 134 -8.73 15.65 2.58
N ASP A 135 -8.60 14.39 3.02
CA ASP A 135 -9.66 13.66 3.71
C ASP A 135 -9.96 14.28 5.09
N VAL A 136 -8.93 14.57 5.87
CA VAL A 136 -9.09 15.19 7.20
C VAL A 136 -9.71 16.59 7.08
N ARG A 137 -9.27 17.39 6.10
CA ARG A 137 -9.86 18.71 5.83
C ARG A 137 -11.30 18.58 5.36
N GLY A 138 -11.60 17.69 4.41
CA GLY A 138 -12.95 17.43 3.91
C GLY A 138 -13.91 16.99 5.01
N LEU A 139 -13.43 16.24 6.01
CA LEU A 139 -14.21 15.87 7.19
C LEU A 139 -14.54 17.07 8.08
N LEU A 140 -13.60 18.00 8.27
CA LEU A 140 -13.68 19.04 9.32
C LEU A 140 -14.19 20.40 8.83
N GLU A 141 -13.81 20.81 7.62
CA GLU A 141 -14.11 22.13 7.06
C GLU A 141 -15.60 22.48 7.04
N PRO A 142 -16.54 21.56 6.66
CA PRO A 142 -17.98 21.83 6.68
C PRO A 142 -18.52 22.24 8.06
N TRP A 143 -17.85 21.81 9.14
CA TRP A 143 -18.30 22.03 10.52
C TRP A 143 -17.67 23.25 11.18
N THR A 144 -16.70 23.91 10.53
CA THR A 144 -15.97 25.03 11.13
C THR A 144 -16.87 26.22 11.48
N ALA A 145 -17.94 26.46 10.73
CA ALA A 145 -18.91 27.53 11.00
C ALA A 145 -20.03 27.11 11.98
N ASP A 146 -20.11 25.82 12.33
CA ASP A 146 -21.18 25.30 13.19
C ASP A 146 -21.06 25.83 14.64
N ARG A 147 -22.21 26.13 15.26
CA ARG A 147 -22.26 26.73 16.60
C ARG A 147 -21.83 25.76 17.71
N ALA A 148 -22.12 24.47 17.56
CA ALA A 148 -21.82 23.45 18.56
C ALA A 148 -20.46 22.79 18.32
N LEU A 149 -20.10 22.56 17.04
CA LEU A 149 -18.94 21.80 16.60
C LEU A 149 -17.76 22.69 16.19
N GLY A 150 -18.00 23.93 15.75
CA GLY A 150 -17.00 24.72 15.03
C GLY A 150 -15.73 25.05 15.82
N ALA A 151 -15.84 25.20 17.15
CA ALA A 151 -14.66 25.35 18.00
C ALA A 151 -13.80 24.07 18.01
N GLY A 152 -14.42 22.90 18.16
CA GLY A 152 -13.73 21.61 18.14
C GLY A 152 -13.14 21.29 16.76
N ALA A 153 -13.86 21.61 15.68
CA ALA A 153 -13.38 21.40 14.31
C ALA A 153 -12.14 22.24 14.00
N ARG A 154 -12.13 23.54 14.36
CA ARG A 154 -10.96 24.41 14.18
C ARG A 154 -9.75 23.95 14.98
N GLN A 155 -9.95 23.54 16.22
CA GLN A 155 -8.86 23.04 17.06
C GLN A 155 -8.31 21.70 16.55
N MET A 156 -9.17 20.82 16.02
CA MET A 156 -8.73 19.58 15.38
C MET A 156 -7.90 19.85 14.11
N LEU A 157 -8.30 20.84 13.30
CA LEU A 157 -7.52 21.30 12.14
C LEU A 157 -6.16 21.88 12.54
N GLU A 158 -6.08 22.60 13.67
CA GLU A 158 -4.82 23.09 14.22
C GLU A 158 -3.89 21.94 14.66
N ALA A 159 -4.44 20.96 15.39
CA ALA A 159 -3.70 19.76 15.78
C ALA A 159 -3.21 18.96 14.55
N TRP A 160 -4.07 18.80 13.54
CA TRP A 160 -3.71 18.17 12.28
C TRP A 160 -2.58 18.91 11.55
N THR A 161 -2.67 20.24 11.45
CA THR A 161 -1.63 21.07 10.82
C THR A 161 -0.29 20.90 11.53
N GLY A 162 -0.26 20.89 12.86
CA GLY A 162 0.98 20.66 13.62
C GLY A 162 1.59 19.27 13.40
N VAL A 163 0.77 18.23 13.23
CA VAL A 163 1.26 16.88 12.89
C VAL A 163 1.78 16.84 11.44
N LEU A 164 1.10 17.51 10.51
CA LEU A 164 1.52 17.60 9.11
C LEU A 164 2.89 18.29 9.00
N GLU A 165 3.09 19.43 9.64
CA GLU A 165 4.37 20.16 9.64
C GLU A 165 5.53 19.32 10.18
N ARG A 166 5.31 18.58 11.28
CA ARG A 166 6.31 17.65 11.83
C ARG A 166 6.59 16.48 10.87
N SER A 167 5.54 15.93 10.25
CA SER A 167 5.68 14.88 9.24
C SER A 167 6.54 15.35 8.05
N GLU A 168 6.31 16.56 7.55
CA GLU A 168 7.08 17.16 6.45
C GLU A 168 8.53 17.45 6.86
N THR A 169 8.74 17.90 8.10
CA THR A 169 10.09 18.12 8.66
C THR A 169 10.88 16.81 8.74
N ALA A 170 10.24 15.73 9.22
CA ALA A 170 10.84 14.40 9.24
C ALA A 170 11.18 13.93 7.81
N LEU A 171 10.21 14.04 6.89
CA LEU A 171 10.40 13.67 5.48
C LEU A 171 11.57 14.45 4.83
N GLY A 172 11.64 15.77 5.06
CA GLY A 172 12.72 16.62 4.56
C GLY A 172 14.09 16.23 5.13
N THR A 173 14.14 15.81 6.39
CA THR A 173 15.37 15.32 7.05
C THR A 173 15.87 14.01 6.43
N TRP A 174 14.95 13.11 6.09
CA TRP A 174 15.27 11.88 5.34
C TRP A 174 15.73 12.19 3.92
N ARG A 175 15.03 13.09 3.21
CA ARG A 175 15.40 13.49 1.84
C ARG A 175 16.77 14.14 1.76
N ALA A 176 17.09 15.05 2.69
CA ALA A 176 18.35 15.78 2.71
C ALA A 176 19.57 14.88 3.01
N ALA A 177 19.35 13.77 3.70
CA ALA A 177 20.40 12.80 4.01
C ALA A 177 20.58 11.71 2.93
N ALA A 178 19.61 11.57 2.03
CA ALA A 178 19.67 10.59 0.95
C ALA A 178 20.55 11.09 -0.22
N PRO A 179 21.28 10.21 -0.90
CA PRO A 179 22.19 10.60 -1.99
C PRO A 179 21.40 11.04 -3.22
N ALA A 180 21.96 11.93 -4.05
CA ALA A 180 21.34 12.28 -5.32
C ALA A 180 20.99 11.03 -6.18
N ALA A 181 19.83 11.03 -6.86
CA ALA A 181 19.38 9.94 -7.75
C ALA A 181 20.49 9.40 -8.64
N ARG A 182 21.29 10.30 -9.22
CA ARG A 182 22.38 9.95 -10.13
C ARG A 182 23.40 9.06 -9.44
N ALA A 183 23.78 9.37 -8.20
CA ALA A 183 24.71 8.55 -7.43
C ALA A 183 24.14 7.13 -7.23
N ALA A 184 22.86 7.00 -6.86
CA ALA A 184 22.20 5.69 -6.73
C ALA A 184 22.19 4.91 -8.05
N THR A 185 21.86 5.56 -9.18
CA THR A 185 21.90 4.91 -10.50
C THR A 185 23.30 4.49 -10.94
N SER A 186 24.34 5.29 -10.62
CA SER A 186 25.73 4.96 -10.92
C SER A 186 26.26 3.82 -10.05
N VAL A 187 25.90 3.79 -8.76
CA VAL A 187 26.18 2.69 -7.81
C VAL A 187 25.56 1.40 -8.32
N SER A 188 24.26 1.41 -8.65
CA SER A 188 23.56 0.26 -9.21
C SER A 188 24.16 -0.18 -10.56
N GLY A 189 24.49 0.78 -11.43
CA GLY A 189 25.19 0.55 -12.70
C GLY A 189 26.53 -0.16 -12.53
N ALA A 190 27.34 0.27 -11.55
CA ALA A 190 28.61 -0.36 -11.21
C ALA A 190 28.41 -1.80 -10.70
N CYS A 191 27.43 -2.04 -9.83
CA CYS A 191 27.10 -3.39 -9.36
C CYS A 191 26.70 -4.31 -10.51
N ASN A 192 25.87 -3.84 -11.44
CA ASN A 192 25.45 -4.61 -12.61
C ASN A 192 26.63 -4.90 -13.56
N ALA A 193 27.52 -3.93 -13.79
CA ALA A 193 28.70 -4.12 -14.61
C ALA A 193 29.65 -5.18 -14.04
N VAL A 194 29.87 -5.17 -12.72
CA VAL A 194 30.70 -6.17 -12.05
C VAL A 194 30.03 -7.54 -12.02
N ALA A 195 28.70 -7.60 -11.90
CA ALA A 195 27.96 -8.85 -11.87
C ALA A 195 27.81 -9.54 -13.24
N ALA A 196 28.03 -8.83 -14.35
CA ALA A 196 27.70 -9.30 -15.70
C ALA A 196 28.53 -10.50 -16.19
N ASP A 197 29.78 -10.65 -15.73
CA ASP A 197 30.68 -11.72 -16.17
C ASP A 197 30.56 -13.03 -15.37
N GLY A 198 29.79 -13.02 -14.28
CA GLY A 198 29.57 -14.18 -13.42
C GLY A 198 30.76 -14.60 -12.54
N GLN A 199 31.94 -13.98 -12.70
CA GLN A 199 33.17 -14.46 -12.04
C GLN A 199 33.12 -14.29 -10.53
N ILE A 200 32.64 -13.13 -10.08
CA ILE A 200 32.55 -12.81 -8.65
C ILE A 200 31.53 -13.72 -7.93
N GLN A 201 30.45 -14.13 -8.60
CA GLN A 201 29.49 -15.09 -8.03
C GLN A 201 30.10 -16.49 -7.93
N GLN A 202 30.82 -16.95 -8.97
CA GLN A 202 31.49 -18.25 -8.94
C GLN A 202 32.53 -18.33 -7.82
N GLN A 203 33.36 -17.29 -7.67
CA GLN A 203 34.35 -17.22 -6.57
C GLN A 203 33.68 -17.19 -5.20
N GLY A 204 32.60 -16.43 -5.05
CA GLY A 204 31.83 -16.37 -3.81
C GLY A 204 31.22 -17.72 -3.43
N GLN A 205 30.68 -18.46 -4.40
CA GLN A 205 30.14 -19.81 -4.21
C GLN A 205 31.22 -20.82 -3.81
N GLN A 206 32.42 -20.75 -4.41
CA GLN A 206 33.56 -21.59 -4.01
C GLN A 206 33.97 -21.36 -2.55
N LEU A 207 34.00 -20.09 -2.11
CA LEU A 207 34.27 -19.75 -0.71
C LEU A 207 33.16 -20.27 0.22
N ALA A 208 31.89 -20.08 -0.15
CA ALA A 208 30.76 -20.55 0.64
C ALA A 208 30.78 -22.08 0.81
N ALA A 209 31.21 -22.83 -0.20
CA ALA A 209 31.33 -24.29 -0.15
C ALA A 209 32.39 -24.78 0.87
N ALA A 210 33.38 -23.95 1.19
CA ALA A 210 34.47 -24.31 2.10
C ALA A 210 34.05 -24.32 3.58
N VAL A 211 32.93 -23.69 3.95
CA VAL A 211 32.50 -23.51 5.34
C VAL A 211 31.17 -24.19 5.65
N VAL A 212 30.96 -24.54 6.91
CA VAL A 212 29.62 -24.95 7.38
C VAL A 212 28.80 -23.69 7.64
N ASP A 213 27.77 -23.46 6.83
CA ASP A 213 26.79 -22.45 7.13
C ASP A 213 25.96 -22.90 8.35
N ARG A 214 25.87 -22.07 9.40
CA ARG A 214 25.28 -22.44 10.71
C ARG A 214 23.78 -22.77 10.65
N SER A 215 23.14 -22.60 9.49
CA SER A 215 21.74 -22.91 9.28
C SER A 215 21.61 -24.18 8.44
N ARG A 216 21.17 -25.27 9.06
CA ARG A 216 20.86 -26.55 8.37
C ARG A 216 19.65 -26.43 7.40
N TRP A 217 18.98 -25.29 7.38
CA TRP A 217 17.70 -25.04 6.69
C TRP A 217 17.64 -23.72 5.91
N ALA A 218 18.74 -22.97 5.79
CA ALA A 218 18.78 -21.73 5.01
C ALA A 218 19.58 -21.92 3.73
N ASP A 219 19.24 -21.11 2.73
CA ASP A 219 20.02 -20.99 1.50
C ASP A 219 21.49 -20.66 1.83
N PRO A 220 22.45 -21.15 1.01
CA PRO A 220 23.86 -20.84 1.18
C PRO A 220 24.07 -19.33 1.28
N PHE A 221 24.87 -18.87 2.25
CA PHE A 221 25.20 -17.45 2.36
C PHE A 221 25.80 -16.90 1.06
N ASP A 222 25.07 -15.97 0.44
CA ASP A 222 25.51 -15.24 -0.75
C ASP A 222 26.40 -14.06 -0.34
N VAL A 223 27.71 -14.31 -0.34
CA VAL A 223 28.73 -13.29 -0.01
C VAL A 223 28.68 -12.10 -0.96
N TRP A 224 28.39 -12.31 -2.25
CA TRP A 224 28.31 -11.21 -3.20
C TRP A 224 27.14 -10.30 -2.86
N ALA A 225 25.96 -10.86 -2.58
CA ALA A 225 24.81 -10.07 -2.15
C ALA A 225 25.08 -9.26 -0.87
N ALA A 226 25.85 -9.83 0.07
CA ALA A 226 26.27 -9.14 1.29
C ALA A 226 27.23 -7.97 0.99
N VAL A 227 28.27 -8.21 0.18
CA VAL A 227 29.23 -7.16 -0.25
C VAL A 227 28.51 -6.05 -1.00
N ARG A 228 27.72 -6.41 -2.02
CA ARG A 228 26.94 -5.48 -2.84
C ARG A 228 26.10 -4.57 -1.96
N ARG A 229 25.29 -5.15 -1.05
CA ARG A 229 24.41 -4.37 -0.17
C ARG A 229 25.20 -3.41 0.73
N ALA A 230 26.22 -3.89 1.42
CA ALA A 230 26.97 -3.04 2.36
C ALA A 230 27.75 -1.92 1.63
N TRP A 231 28.34 -2.25 0.48
CA TRP A 231 29.04 -1.26 -0.34
C TRP A 231 28.09 -0.21 -0.91
N SER A 232 26.95 -0.62 -1.49
CA SER A 232 25.95 0.29 -2.02
C SER A 232 25.41 1.21 -0.94
N VAL A 233 25.03 0.69 0.23
CA VAL A 233 24.52 1.50 1.36
C VAL A 233 25.55 2.55 1.81
N ALA A 234 26.82 2.17 1.92
CA ALA A 234 27.87 3.11 2.31
C ALA A 234 28.10 4.19 1.25
N ARG A 235 28.08 3.83 -0.04
CA ARG A 235 28.21 4.79 -1.15
C ARG A 235 27.01 5.71 -1.26
N ASP A 236 25.82 5.17 -1.08
CA ASP A 236 24.58 5.91 -1.03
C ASP A 236 24.55 6.89 0.16
N GLN A 237 25.31 6.65 1.24
CA GLN A 237 25.43 7.62 2.33
C GLN A 237 26.50 8.69 2.09
N GLY A 238 27.05 8.77 0.87
CA GLY A 238 28.15 9.66 0.53
C GLY A 238 29.51 9.16 1.04
N GLY A 239 29.57 7.94 1.57
CA GLY A 239 30.80 7.35 2.09
C GLY A 239 31.86 7.15 1.00
N GLY A 240 33.11 7.37 1.36
CA GLY A 240 34.28 7.15 0.53
C GLY A 240 34.58 5.67 0.29
N GLU A 241 35.56 5.39 -0.57
CA GLU A 241 36.04 4.03 -0.85
C GLU A 241 36.46 3.27 0.44
N PRO A 242 37.21 3.90 1.39
CA PRO A 242 37.62 3.20 2.61
C PRO A 242 36.43 2.80 3.49
N GLU A 243 35.41 3.65 3.58
CA GLU A 243 34.21 3.43 4.40
C GLU A 243 33.33 2.33 3.79
N ALA A 244 33.15 2.34 2.47
CA ALA A 244 32.40 1.32 1.75
C ALA A 244 33.09 -0.06 1.84
N ARG A 245 34.42 -0.09 1.72
CA ARG A 245 35.21 -1.32 1.94
C ARG A 245 35.09 -1.82 3.37
N ALA A 246 35.19 -0.94 4.37
CA ALA A 246 35.06 -1.33 5.78
C ALA A 246 33.65 -1.88 6.10
N ALA A 247 32.60 -1.28 5.53
CA ALA A 247 31.23 -1.75 5.66
C ALA A 247 31.04 -3.15 5.06
N ALA A 248 31.54 -3.38 3.85
CA ALA A 248 31.50 -4.69 3.20
C ALA A 248 32.26 -5.76 4.00
N MET A 249 33.46 -5.41 4.49
CA MET A 249 34.27 -6.32 5.31
C MET A 249 33.56 -6.69 6.61
N LYS A 250 32.94 -5.72 7.28
CA LYS A 250 32.15 -5.94 8.49
C LYS A 250 30.94 -6.84 8.23
N ALA A 251 30.21 -6.62 7.13
CA ALA A 251 29.02 -7.38 6.78
C ALA A 251 29.33 -8.87 6.54
N VAL A 252 30.40 -9.16 5.79
CA VAL A 252 30.84 -10.54 5.55
C VAL A 252 31.44 -11.15 6.81
N GLY A 253 32.26 -10.39 7.55
CA GLY A 253 32.89 -10.83 8.80
C GLY A 253 31.87 -11.22 9.87
N ALA A 254 30.71 -10.57 9.94
CA ALA A 254 29.64 -10.95 10.86
C ALA A 254 29.12 -12.38 10.65
N ARG A 255 29.20 -12.91 9.42
CA ARG A 255 28.79 -14.29 9.09
C ARG A 255 29.97 -15.26 9.07
N TRP A 256 31.05 -14.88 8.40
CA TRP A 256 32.18 -15.77 8.12
C TRP A 256 33.34 -15.67 9.11
N GLY A 257 33.44 -14.60 9.89
CA GLY A 257 34.56 -14.38 10.83
C GLY A 257 34.69 -15.45 11.93
N GLY A 258 33.65 -16.27 12.15
CA GLY A 258 33.68 -17.43 13.05
C GLY A 258 33.02 -18.67 12.46
N ALA A 259 32.94 -18.78 11.13
CA ALA A 259 32.41 -19.96 10.46
C ALA A 259 33.48 -21.06 10.44
N PRO A 260 33.17 -22.30 10.88
CA PRO A 260 34.14 -23.38 10.84
C PRO A 260 34.37 -23.86 9.41
N VAL A 261 35.64 -24.02 9.04
CA VAL A 261 36.03 -24.55 7.73
C VAL A 261 35.77 -26.06 7.68
N ARG A 262 35.03 -26.50 6.67
CA ARG A 262 34.68 -27.90 6.42
C ARG A 262 35.63 -28.56 5.43
N ASP A 263 35.94 -27.86 4.34
CA ASP A 263 36.67 -28.42 3.21
C ASP A 263 37.54 -27.33 2.58
N VAL A 264 38.86 -27.47 2.67
CA VAL A 264 39.82 -26.54 2.05
C VAL A 264 40.17 -26.93 0.62
N SER A 265 39.83 -28.15 0.18
CA SER A 265 40.16 -28.63 -1.17
C SER A 265 39.33 -27.95 -2.26
N VAL A 266 38.21 -27.32 -1.90
CA VAL A 266 37.37 -26.53 -2.80
C VAL A 266 37.90 -25.10 -3.02
N LEU A 267 38.93 -24.69 -2.26
CA LEU A 267 39.58 -23.38 -2.42
C LEU A 267 40.57 -23.41 -3.58
N ALA A 268 40.69 -22.29 -4.30
CA ALA A 268 41.55 -22.21 -5.49
C ALA A 268 43.05 -22.40 -5.16
N GLU A 269 43.76 -23.22 -5.94
CA GLU A 269 45.22 -23.36 -5.82
C GLU A 269 45.99 -22.22 -6.51
N PRO A 270 47.19 -21.84 -6.02
CA PRO A 270 47.88 -22.36 -4.83
C PRO A 270 47.37 -21.73 -3.52
N ALA A 271 47.75 -22.32 -2.38
CA ALA A 271 47.51 -21.73 -1.04
C ALA A 271 48.18 -20.36 -0.89
N LEU A 272 47.52 -19.43 -0.20
CA LEU A 272 48.05 -18.08 0.07
C LEU A 272 48.99 -18.08 1.29
N LEU A 273 48.67 -18.89 2.30
CA LEU A 273 49.46 -19.03 3.51
C LEU A 273 50.29 -20.32 3.50
N THR A 274 51.54 -20.21 3.92
CA THR A 274 52.36 -21.40 4.20
C THR A 274 51.83 -22.11 5.45
N GLY A 275 51.85 -23.45 5.46
CA GLY A 275 51.43 -24.23 6.62
C GLY A 275 52.35 -24.12 7.84
N ALA A 276 53.55 -23.57 7.65
CA ALA A 276 54.53 -23.39 8.72
C ALA A 276 54.10 -22.27 9.68
N GLY A 277 54.02 -22.56 10.98
CA GLY A 277 53.67 -21.59 12.03
C GLY A 277 52.27 -21.76 12.63
N PHE A 278 51.47 -22.71 12.12
CA PHE A 278 50.18 -23.06 12.70
C PHE A 278 50.27 -24.30 13.59
N SER A 279 49.53 -24.30 14.70
CA SER A 279 49.54 -25.40 15.67
C SER A 279 48.75 -26.63 15.21
N SER A 280 47.91 -26.48 14.18
CA SER A 280 47.14 -27.58 13.57
C SER A 280 46.72 -27.24 12.13
N PRO A 281 46.40 -28.26 11.30
CA PRO A 281 45.83 -28.04 9.97
C PRO A 281 44.51 -27.26 10.00
N ALA A 282 43.69 -27.42 11.03
CA ALA A 282 42.44 -26.68 11.18
C ALA A 282 42.69 -25.18 11.43
N GLN A 283 43.68 -24.84 12.26
CA GLN A 283 44.06 -23.45 12.49
C GLN A 283 44.60 -22.79 11.22
N TRP A 284 45.40 -23.53 10.43
CA TRP A 284 45.84 -23.07 9.12
C TRP A 284 44.65 -22.88 8.16
N ALA A 285 43.72 -23.84 8.10
CA ALA A 285 42.53 -23.77 7.26
C ALA A 285 41.66 -22.54 7.57
N ASP A 286 41.41 -22.26 8.85
CA ASP A 286 40.66 -21.07 9.29
C ASP A 286 41.37 -19.76 8.90
N ALA A 287 42.70 -19.71 8.98
CA ALA A 287 43.49 -18.55 8.58
C ALA A 287 43.54 -18.36 7.06
N GLU A 288 43.67 -19.46 6.31
CA GLU A 288 43.67 -19.47 4.84
C GLU A 288 42.31 -19.02 4.31
N PHE A 289 41.22 -19.60 4.83
CA PHE A 289 39.86 -19.18 4.48
C PHE A 289 39.64 -17.70 4.79
N ARG A 290 40.08 -17.24 5.97
CA ARG A 290 39.99 -15.82 6.36
C ARG A 290 40.67 -14.90 5.37
N THR A 291 41.93 -15.20 5.06
CA THR A 291 42.73 -14.43 4.10
C THR A 291 42.06 -14.38 2.73
N ARG A 292 41.46 -15.49 2.28
CA ARG A 292 40.78 -15.57 0.99
C ARG A 292 39.50 -14.77 0.93
N TRP A 293 38.62 -14.87 1.92
CA TRP A 293 37.38 -14.10 1.86
C TRP A 293 37.64 -12.60 2.06
N GLU A 294 38.59 -12.21 2.90
CA GLU A 294 38.99 -10.80 3.04
C GLU A 294 39.52 -10.24 1.70
N ARG A 295 40.39 -11.01 1.03
CA ARG A 295 40.89 -10.67 -0.30
C ARG A 295 39.78 -10.61 -1.36
N TYR A 296 38.85 -11.56 -1.35
CA TYR A 296 37.69 -11.56 -2.24
C TYR A 296 36.85 -10.29 -2.07
N VAL A 297 36.53 -9.91 -0.83
CA VAL A 297 35.77 -8.67 -0.57
C VAL A 297 36.56 -7.44 -1.03
N GLN A 298 37.88 -7.40 -0.81
CA GLN A 298 38.73 -6.31 -1.31
C GLN A 298 38.69 -6.20 -2.83
N GLU A 299 38.85 -7.31 -3.55
CA GLU A 299 38.83 -7.37 -5.02
C GLU A 299 37.45 -7.00 -5.57
N CYS A 300 36.36 -7.45 -4.94
CA CYS A 300 35.00 -7.03 -5.28
C CYS A 300 34.84 -5.51 -5.14
N CYS A 301 35.27 -4.93 -4.02
CA CYS A 301 35.24 -3.48 -3.82
C CYS A 301 36.08 -2.75 -4.88
N ASP A 302 37.31 -3.20 -5.17
CA ASP A 302 38.15 -2.55 -6.20
C ASP A 302 37.50 -2.56 -7.59
N ARG A 303 36.85 -3.66 -7.96
CA ARG A 303 36.09 -3.78 -9.21
C ARG A 303 34.89 -2.82 -9.22
N LEU A 304 34.14 -2.76 -8.13
CA LEU A 304 33.01 -1.84 -7.97
C LEU A 304 33.45 -0.38 -8.09
N GLU A 305 34.55 -0.01 -7.44
CA GLU A 305 35.12 1.34 -7.51
C GLU A 305 35.60 1.72 -8.91
N LYS A 306 36.26 0.78 -9.60
CA LYS A 306 36.66 0.96 -10.99
C LYS A 306 35.45 1.16 -11.90
N ALA A 307 34.40 0.34 -11.73
CA ALA A 307 33.16 0.44 -12.50
C ALA A 307 32.40 1.74 -12.20
N LEU A 308 32.39 2.20 -10.95
CA LEU A 308 31.75 3.46 -10.55
C LEU A 308 32.44 4.66 -11.22
N ARG A 309 33.78 4.71 -11.21
CA ARG A 309 34.55 5.77 -11.89
C ARG A 309 34.34 5.77 -13.40
N ALA A 310 34.27 4.59 -14.03
CA ALA A 310 34.00 4.47 -15.46
C ALA A 310 32.58 4.93 -15.84
N SER A 311 31.64 4.90 -14.90
CA SER A 311 30.25 5.34 -15.07
C SER A 311 30.09 6.86 -14.92
N GLY A 312 31.15 7.59 -14.54
CA GLY A 312 31.16 9.04 -14.33
C GLY A 312 31.17 9.89 -15.61
N GLY A 313 30.78 9.33 -16.75
CA GLY A 313 30.71 10.03 -18.03
C GLY A 313 29.60 11.09 -18.06
N ASP A 314 29.95 12.25 -18.63
CA ASP A 314 29.05 13.33 -19.01
C ASP A 314 28.04 12.83 -20.05
N ASP A 315 26.75 13.03 -19.81
CA ASP A 315 25.89 13.60 -20.85
C ASP A 315 24.61 14.15 -20.22
N SER A 316 24.46 15.43 -20.47
CA SER A 316 23.32 16.29 -20.23
C SER A 316 22.14 15.89 -21.13
N GLU A 317 21.57 14.69 -20.97
CA GLU A 317 20.22 14.46 -21.47
C GLU A 317 19.23 15.15 -20.53
N ALA A 318 19.09 16.45 -20.74
CA ALA A 318 18.24 17.40 -20.03
C ALA A 318 16.73 17.17 -20.26
N GLY A 319 16.33 15.93 -20.51
CA GLY A 319 14.94 15.51 -20.69
C GLY A 319 14.41 14.85 -19.43
N ARG A 320 13.18 15.22 -19.06
CA ARG A 320 12.37 14.44 -18.12
C ARG A 320 11.42 13.55 -18.92
N GLN A 321 10.98 12.45 -18.32
CA GLN A 321 9.96 11.58 -18.88
C GLN A 321 8.99 11.17 -17.78
N LEU A 322 7.74 10.94 -18.16
CA LEU A 322 6.79 10.30 -17.27
C LEU A 322 7.15 8.83 -17.10
N LEU A 323 6.99 8.32 -15.89
CA LEU A 323 7.28 6.95 -15.51
C LEU A 323 6.12 6.40 -14.69
N LEU A 324 5.41 5.41 -15.22
CA LEU A 324 4.47 4.62 -14.43
C LEU A 324 5.27 3.61 -13.61
N VAL A 325 5.09 3.62 -12.29
CA VAL A 325 5.69 2.68 -11.35
C VAL A 325 4.58 1.95 -10.63
N THR A 326 4.56 0.63 -10.75
CA THR A 326 3.62 -0.23 -10.02
C THR A 326 4.31 -0.90 -8.82
N GLY A 327 3.52 -1.33 -7.84
CA GLY A 327 4.07 -1.85 -6.58
C GLY A 327 4.46 -0.75 -5.58
N TRP A 328 3.89 0.45 -5.71
CA TRP A 328 4.15 1.57 -4.82
C TRP A 328 3.49 1.38 -3.44
N PRO A 329 4.14 1.73 -2.33
CA PRO A 329 5.49 2.31 -2.24
C PRO A 329 6.61 1.28 -2.41
N LEU A 330 7.75 1.73 -2.92
CA LEU A 330 8.95 0.91 -3.15
C LEU A 330 9.73 0.66 -1.85
N VAL A 331 9.16 -0.16 -0.96
CA VAL A 331 9.69 -0.36 0.43
C VAL A 331 10.16 -1.78 0.71
N ARG A 332 10.10 -2.68 -0.27
CA ARG A 332 10.47 -4.08 -0.09
C ARG A 332 11.95 -4.27 -0.34
N GLN A 333 12.49 -5.37 0.15
CA GLN A 333 13.88 -5.75 -0.09
C GLN A 333 14.24 -5.85 -1.58
N HIS A 334 13.29 -6.23 -2.44
CA HIS A 334 13.51 -6.27 -3.89
C HIS A 334 13.35 -4.89 -4.57
N ASP A 335 12.84 -3.88 -3.85
CA ASP A 335 12.64 -2.52 -4.36
C ASP A 335 13.82 -1.60 -4.08
N VAL A 336 14.81 -2.04 -3.31
CA VAL A 336 15.91 -1.19 -2.80
C VAL A 336 16.62 -0.43 -3.92
N GLU A 337 16.85 -1.09 -5.06
CA GLU A 337 17.53 -0.50 -6.23
C GLU A 337 16.68 0.55 -6.96
N LEU A 338 15.37 0.57 -6.74
CA LEU A 338 14.42 1.53 -7.31
C LEU A 338 13.90 2.54 -6.29
N SER A 339 14.19 2.36 -5.00
CA SER A 339 13.63 3.17 -3.92
C SER A 339 13.99 4.66 -4.06
N TYR A 340 15.09 4.97 -4.75
CA TYR A 340 15.47 6.36 -5.04
C TYR A 340 14.43 7.10 -5.90
N LEU A 341 13.59 6.39 -6.64
CA LEU A 341 12.51 7.00 -7.42
C LEU A 341 11.51 7.74 -6.53
N ALA A 342 11.41 7.40 -5.24
CA ALA A 342 10.59 8.10 -4.25
C ALA A 342 10.90 9.59 -4.15
N GLN A 343 12.10 10.03 -4.53
CA GLN A 343 12.50 11.43 -4.47
C GLN A 343 11.82 12.31 -5.53
N PHE A 344 11.32 11.69 -6.60
CA PHE A 344 10.67 12.38 -7.69
C PHE A 344 9.21 12.61 -7.36
N GLU A 345 8.69 13.72 -7.86
CA GLU A 345 7.32 14.13 -7.63
C GLU A 345 6.34 13.15 -8.29
N GLN A 346 5.34 12.75 -7.50
CA GLN A 346 4.19 12.01 -8.00
C GLN A 346 3.23 13.00 -8.65
N HIS A 347 2.78 12.67 -9.87
CA HIS A 347 1.74 13.39 -10.57
C HIS A 347 0.47 12.54 -10.64
N GLY A 348 -0.67 13.16 -10.36
CA GLY A 348 -1.97 12.49 -10.30
C GLY A 348 -2.17 11.61 -9.06
N PRO A 349 -3.32 10.93 -8.97
CA PRO A 349 -3.64 10.06 -7.85
C PRO A 349 -2.82 8.77 -7.88
N ALA A 350 -2.61 8.17 -6.70
CA ALA A 350 -2.18 6.79 -6.61
C ALA A 350 -3.39 5.89 -6.89
N VAL A 351 -3.23 4.92 -7.80
CA VAL A 351 -4.33 4.03 -8.22
C VAL A 351 -4.11 2.59 -7.76
N PRO A 352 -5.17 1.80 -7.56
CA PRO A 352 -5.04 0.40 -7.17
C PRO A 352 -4.28 -0.44 -8.20
N PHE A 353 -3.30 -1.23 -7.77
CA PHE A 353 -2.61 -2.17 -8.66
C PHE A 353 -2.69 -3.62 -8.15
N GLY A 354 -2.57 -3.80 -6.83
CA GLY A 354 -2.69 -5.11 -6.22
C GLY A 354 -2.59 -5.03 -4.71
N GLY A 355 -2.23 -6.14 -4.07
CA GLY A 355 -1.92 -6.13 -2.65
C GLY A 355 -0.84 -7.13 -2.33
N ARG A 356 -0.19 -6.90 -1.19
CA ARG A 356 0.84 -7.77 -0.65
C ARG A 356 0.40 -8.39 0.65
N ARG A 357 0.73 -9.66 0.82
CA ARG A 357 0.50 -10.34 2.09
C ARG A 357 1.56 -9.91 3.09
N THR A 358 1.11 -9.44 4.25
CA THR A 358 1.96 -9.20 5.42
C THR A 358 1.76 -10.29 6.45
N GLY A 359 2.59 -10.32 7.50
CA GLY A 359 2.49 -11.34 8.55
C GLY A 359 1.10 -11.45 9.20
N TYR A 360 0.30 -10.38 9.16
CA TYR A 360 -1.01 -10.31 9.81
C TYR A 360 -2.18 -9.91 8.89
N GLY A 361 -1.95 -9.59 7.61
CA GLY A 361 -2.99 -9.11 6.70
C GLY A 361 -2.54 -8.91 5.25
N TRP A 362 -3.24 -8.00 4.56
CA TRP A 362 -2.86 -7.51 3.23
C TRP A 362 -2.62 -6.01 3.32
N GLU A 363 -1.58 -5.53 2.65
CA GLU A 363 -1.34 -4.10 2.43
C GLU A 363 -1.53 -3.78 0.95
N PRO A 364 -2.10 -2.61 0.61
CA PRO A 364 -2.31 -2.21 -0.77
C PRO A 364 -0.99 -1.88 -1.47
N ASP A 365 -0.88 -2.33 -2.72
CA ASP A 365 0.13 -1.86 -3.66
C ASP A 365 -0.55 -0.98 -4.71
N HIS A 366 0.05 0.17 -4.95
CA HIS A 366 -0.48 1.18 -5.86
C HIS A 366 0.35 1.25 -7.13
N ALA A 367 -0.21 1.90 -8.13
CA ALA A 367 0.52 2.46 -9.25
C ALA A 367 0.52 3.98 -9.16
N VAL A 368 1.67 4.58 -9.46
CA VAL A 368 1.87 6.03 -9.45
C VAL A 368 2.59 6.45 -10.71
N VAL A 369 2.39 7.70 -11.13
CA VAL A 369 3.16 8.31 -12.22
C VAL A 369 4.13 9.31 -11.63
N LEU A 370 5.41 9.20 -12.01
CA LEU A 370 6.48 10.08 -11.59
C LEU A 370 7.02 10.85 -12.79
N ALA A 371 7.46 12.09 -12.60
CA ALA A 371 8.24 12.80 -13.60
C ALA A 371 9.74 12.70 -13.26
N VAL A 372 10.46 11.84 -13.98
CA VAL A 372 11.84 11.46 -13.67
C VAL A 372 12.81 11.95 -14.74
N PRO A 373 14.08 12.22 -14.41
CA PRO A 373 15.12 12.36 -15.42
C PRO A 373 15.21 11.12 -16.30
N ARG A 374 15.57 11.30 -17.58
CA ARG A 374 15.59 10.19 -18.54
C ARG A 374 16.45 9.00 -18.09
N PHE A 375 17.65 9.27 -17.57
CA PHE A 375 18.54 8.23 -17.03
C PHE A 375 17.90 7.36 -15.94
N ALA A 376 17.03 7.94 -15.10
CA ALA A 376 16.38 7.23 -14.00
C ALA A 376 15.30 6.28 -14.53
N GLY A 377 14.51 6.73 -15.51
CA GLY A 377 13.53 5.87 -16.18
C GLY A 377 14.20 4.72 -16.94
N GLU A 378 15.29 4.98 -17.67
CA GLU A 378 16.06 3.95 -18.38
C GLU A 378 16.69 2.93 -17.42
N HIS A 379 17.26 3.41 -16.30
CA HIS A 379 17.75 2.54 -15.23
C HIS A 379 16.64 1.64 -14.67
N ALA A 380 15.47 2.23 -14.37
CA ALA A 380 14.34 1.50 -13.82
C ALA A 380 13.84 0.39 -14.76
N VAL A 381 13.63 0.69 -16.04
CA VAL A 381 13.22 -0.29 -17.06
C VAL A 381 14.26 -1.41 -17.22
N LYS A 382 15.55 -1.06 -17.26
CA LYS A 382 16.62 -2.05 -17.35
C LYS A 382 16.61 -3.00 -16.15
N HIS A 383 16.36 -2.46 -14.96
CA HIS A 383 16.30 -3.23 -13.72
C HIS A 383 15.08 -4.16 -13.66
N THR A 384 13.94 -3.74 -14.21
CA THR A 384 12.68 -4.50 -14.17
C THR A 384 12.38 -5.27 -15.46
N ARG A 385 13.38 -5.54 -16.30
CA ARG A 385 13.19 -6.15 -17.64
C ARG A 385 12.49 -7.53 -17.60
N GLY A 386 12.52 -8.23 -16.47
CA GLY A 386 11.83 -9.51 -16.26
C GLY A 386 10.42 -9.39 -15.66
N GLU A 387 9.98 -8.17 -15.34
CA GLU A 387 8.75 -7.90 -14.58
C GLU A 387 7.83 -7.02 -15.41
N ALA A 388 7.08 -7.65 -16.33
CA ALA A 388 6.19 -6.95 -17.24
C ALA A 388 5.19 -6.06 -16.49
N GLY A 389 5.04 -4.81 -16.95
CA GLY A 389 4.13 -3.83 -16.35
C GLY A 389 4.60 -3.23 -15.02
N ARG A 390 5.80 -3.58 -14.53
CA ARG A 390 6.33 -2.99 -13.29
C ARG A 390 6.71 -1.52 -13.44
N VAL A 391 7.39 -1.22 -14.54
CA VAL A 391 7.82 0.11 -14.91
C VAL A 391 7.48 0.31 -16.39
N VAL A 392 6.77 1.39 -16.70
CA VAL A 392 6.40 1.75 -18.08
C VAL A 392 6.84 3.19 -18.34
N LEU A 393 7.62 3.39 -19.41
CA LEU A 393 8.01 4.72 -19.87
C LEU A 393 6.81 5.38 -20.55
N GLY A 394 6.51 6.60 -20.12
CA GLY A 394 5.52 7.46 -20.73
C GLY A 394 6.14 8.49 -21.69
N PRO A 395 5.34 9.48 -22.11
CA PRO A 395 5.83 10.57 -22.95
C PRO A 395 6.85 11.46 -22.21
N GLU A 396 7.53 12.28 -22.98
CA GLU A 396 8.44 13.30 -22.44
C GLU A 396 7.68 14.23 -21.50
N ALA A 397 8.26 14.45 -20.31
CA ALA A 397 7.74 15.39 -19.33
C ALA A 397 8.41 16.75 -19.56
N PRO A 398 7.69 17.86 -19.29
CA PRO A 398 8.26 19.19 -19.42
C PRO A 398 9.42 19.41 -18.45
N ALA A 399 10.17 20.49 -18.69
CA ALA A 399 11.29 20.89 -17.85
C ALA A 399 10.85 21.08 -16.38
N GLU A 400 11.83 21.03 -15.47
CA GLU A 400 11.60 21.19 -14.03
C GLU A 400 10.87 22.50 -13.70
N GLY A 401 9.89 22.43 -12.78
CA GLY A 401 9.04 23.57 -12.40
C GLY A 401 7.81 23.79 -13.29
N THR A 402 7.58 22.95 -14.30
CA THR A 402 6.33 22.92 -15.08
C THR A 402 5.62 21.59 -14.88
N ASP A 403 4.32 21.62 -14.65
CA ASP A 403 3.52 20.42 -14.46
C ASP A 403 3.34 19.65 -15.79
N PRO A 404 3.46 18.31 -15.78
CA PRO A 404 3.16 17.49 -16.94
C PRO A 404 1.68 17.57 -17.32
N SER A 405 1.38 17.24 -18.57
CA SER A 405 0.00 17.09 -19.06
C SER A 405 -0.76 16.08 -18.21
N MET A 406 -1.80 16.54 -17.50
CA MET A 406 -2.64 15.64 -16.71
C MET A 406 -3.35 14.60 -17.57
N LYS A 407 -3.61 14.90 -18.85
CA LYS A 407 -4.14 13.90 -19.79
C LYS A 407 -3.20 12.69 -19.91
N ASP A 408 -1.91 12.95 -20.10
CA ASP A 408 -0.89 11.91 -20.30
C ASP A 408 -0.66 11.12 -19.00
N VAL A 409 -0.67 11.82 -17.86
CA VAL A 409 -0.60 11.20 -16.52
C VAL A 409 -1.78 10.24 -16.31
N LEU A 410 -3.00 10.68 -16.57
CA LEU A 410 -4.19 9.86 -16.39
C LEU A 410 -4.23 8.70 -17.40
N GLU A 411 -3.77 8.88 -18.64
CA GLU A 411 -3.66 7.81 -19.63
C GLU A 411 -2.70 6.70 -19.19
N LEU A 412 -1.53 7.06 -18.64
CA LEU A 412 -0.61 6.09 -18.03
C LEU A 412 -1.24 5.36 -16.84
N LEU A 413 -1.92 6.09 -15.95
CA LEU A 413 -2.61 5.49 -14.78
C LEU A 413 -3.70 4.52 -15.21
N ARG A 414 -4.46 4.82 -16.29
CA ARG A 414 -5.47 3.90 -16.84
C ARG A 414 -4.87 2.58 -17.35
N GLY A 415 -3.61 2.59 -17.78
CA GLY A 415 -2.86 1.37 -18.09
C GLY A 415 -2.66 0.44 -16.88
N ALA A 416 -2.58 1.00 -15.66
CA ALA A 416 -2.50 0.22 -14.43
C ALA A 416 -3.88 -0.12 -13.85
N TYR A 417 -4.77 0.87 -13.79
CA TYR A 417 -6.13 0.73 -13.26
C TYR A 417 -7.13 1.56 -14.08
N PRO A 418 -8.07 0.93 -14.79
CA PRO A 418 -8.87 1.60 -15.82
C PRO A 418 -9.89 2.57 -15.24
N TYR A 419 -10.33 2.37 -13.99
CA TYR A 419 -11.34 3.21 -13.36
C TYR A 419 -10.70 4.30 -12.48
N LEU A 420 -10.75 5.55 -12.94
CA LEU A 420 -10.29 6.70 -12.14
C LEU A 420 -11.50 7.44 -11.56
N PRO A 421 -11.59 7.69 -10.24
CA PRO A 421 -12.71 8.41 -9.63
C PRO A 421 -12.98 9.79 -10.26
N ALA A 422 -11.91 10.50 -10.67
CA ALA A 422 -12.02 11.77 -11.37
C ALA A 422 -12.85 11.69 -12.68
N ASP A 423 -12.86 10.53 -13.35
CA ASP A 423 -13.68 10.35 -14.55
C ASP A 423 -15.17 10.39 -14.23
N ALA A 424 -15.56 9.88 -13.06
CA ALA A 424 -16.92 9.90 -12.57
C ALA A 424 -17.31 11.27 -11.98
N GLU A 425 -16.37 12.02 -11.41
CA GLU A 425 -16.60 13.39 -10.90
C GLU A 425 -16.92 14.39 -12.02
N LEU A 426 -16.46 14.12 -13.26
CA LEU A 426 -16.79 14.90 -14.45
C LEU A 426 -18.21 14.63 -14.97
N ASP A 427 -18.90 13.61 -14.46
CA ASP A 427 -20.29 13.35 -14.82
C ASP A 427 -21.19 14.46 -14.26
N VAL A 428 -22.11 14.97 -15.08
CA VAL A 428 -23.09 15.94 -14.61
C VAL A 428 -24.03 15.30 -13.57
N PRO A 429 -24.52 16.04 -12.57
CA PRO A 429 -25.51 15.53 -11.63
C PRO A 429 -26.69 14.88 -12.38
N LYS A 430 -27.07 13.66 -11.98
CA LYS A 430 -28.10 12.83 -12.63
C LYS A 430 -27.77 12.37 -14.05
N SER A 431 -26.48 12.17 -14.34
CA SER A 431 -26.07 11.53 -15.59
C SER A 431 -26.75 10.18 -15.77
N GLU A 432 -27.21 9.93 -17.00
CA GLU A 432 -27.77 8.63 -17.37
C GLU A 432 -26.66 7.61 -17.71
N PRO A 433 -26.98 6.31 -17.70
CA PRO A 433 -26.11 5.30 -18.29
C PRO A 433 -25.90 5.58 -19.79
N THR A 434 -24.69 5.38 -20.31
CA THR A 434 -24.44 5.50 -21.75
C THR A 434 -25.11 4.38 -22.54
N PRO A 435 -25.25 4.50 -23.87
CA PRO A 435 -25.73 3.40 -24.71
C PRO A 435 -24.97 2.09 -24.50
N LEU A 436 -23.63 2.16 -24.33
CA LEU A 436 -22.79 1.00 -24.06
C LEU A 436 -23.18 0.28 -22.75
N VAL A 437 -23.44 1.05 -21.69
CA VAL A 437 -23.89 0.50 -20.41
C VAL A 437 -25.30 -0.06 -20.52
N LYS A 438 -26.24 0.66 -21.16
CA LYS A 438 -27.64 0.20 -21.35
C LYS A 438 -27.68 -1.12 -22.12
N GLU A 439 -26.88 -1.25 -23.19
CA GLU A 439 -26.77 -2.47 -23.99
C GLU A 439 -26.18 -3.64 -23.17
N ALA A 440 -25.06 -3.41 -22.48
CA ALA A 440 -24.43 -4.43 -21.65
C ALA A 440 -25.35 -4.88 -20.50
N ARG A 441 -26.12 -3.97 -19.89
CA ARG A 441 -27.13 -4.32 -18.88
C ARG A 441 -28.25 -5.16 -19.47
N ALA A 442 -28.76 -4.81 -20.66
CA ALA A 442 -29.78 -5.60 -21.34
C ALA A 442 -29.29 -7.02 -21.66
N GLU A 443 -28.03 -7.16 -22.11
CA GLU A 443 -27.39 -8.46 -22.31
C GLU A 443 -27.32 -9.24 -20.98
N ARG A 444 -26.88 -8.61 -19.89
CA ARG A 444 -26.83 -9.24 -18.56
C ARG A 444 -28.20 -9.70 -18.08
N ARG A 445 -29.25 -8.87 -18.21
CA ARG A 445 -30.62 -9.22 -17.83
C ARG A 445 -31.16 -10.39 -18.66
N SER A 446 -30.88 -10.42 -19.97
CA SER A 446 -31.34 -11.51 -20.84
C SER A 446 -30.62 -12.84 -20.60
N ALA A 447 -29.35 -12.80 -20.18
CA ALA A 447 -28.57 -13.98 -19.80
C ALA A 447 -28.92 -14.54 -18.41
N GLN A 448 -29.65 -13.79 -17.58
CA GLN A 448 -30.11 -14.29 -16.29
C GLN A 448 -31.17 -15.37 -16.46
N ARG A 449 -31.01 -16.48 -15.74
CA ARG A 449 -32.06 -17.49 -15.63
C ARG A 449 -33.24 -16.90 -14.85
N PRO A 450 -34.49 -17.28 -15.14
CA PRO A 450 -35.65 -16.87 -14.35
C PRO A 450 -35.37 -17.13 -12.86
N GLY A 451 -35.48 -16.07 -12.04
CA GLY A 451 -35.10 -16.10 -10.64
C GLY A 451 -35.92 -17.10 -9.81
N ARG A 452 -35.33 -17.61 -8.72
CA ARG A 452 -36.08 -18.27 -7.66
C ARG A 452 -37.01 -17.26 -6.99
N ASP A 453 -38.22 -17.69 -6.64
CA ASP A 453 -39.08 -16.92 -5.74
C ASP A 453 -38.45 -16.95 -4.33
N TYR A 454 -38.09 -15.77 -3.83
CA TYR A 454 -37.28 -15.64 -2.61
C TYR A 454 -38.14 -15.54 -1.33
N GLY A 455 -39.47 -15.40 -1.43
CA GLY A 455 -40.38 -15.40 -0.27
C GLY A 455 -40.05 -14.40 0.85
N GLU A 456 -40.62 -14.61 2.04
CA GLU A 456 -40.52 -13.69 3.21
C GLU A 456 -39.11 -13.61 3.85
N PHE A 457 -38.23 -14.59 3.57
CA PHE A 457 -36.81 -14.59 3.99
C PHE A 457 -35.86 -14.19 2.84
N GLY A 458 -36.39 -13.49 1.83
CA GLY A 458 -35.74 -13.36 0.54
C GLY A 458 -34.42 -12.60 0.50
N SER A 459 -34.21 -11.64 1.41
CA SER A 459 -32.99 -10.83 1.42
C SER A 459 -31.73 -11.63 1.76
N ILE A 460 -31.80 -12.55 2.73
CA ILE A 460 -30.64 -13.40 3.10
C ILE A 460 -30.37 -14.46 2.05
N ALA A 461 -31.41 -15.06 1.46
CA ALA A 461 -31.25 -16.02 0.37
C ALA A 461 -30.64 -15.34 -0.87
N ARG A 462 -31.13 -14.15 -1.25
CA ARG A 462 -30.58 -13.34 -2.34
C ARG A 462 -29.15 -12.88 -2.05
N TYR A 463 -28.84 -12.48 -0.82
CA TYR A 463 -27.47 -12.18 -0.39
C TYR A 463 -26.53 -13.38 -0.59
N ASN A 464 -26.94 -14.57 -0.13
CA ASN A 464 -26.13 -15.78 -0.29
C ASN A 464 -25.92 -16.13 -1.77
N ASP A 465 -26.96 -16.00 -2.60
CA ASP A 465 -26.87 -16.25 -4.04
C ASP A 465 -26.00 -15.18 -4.74
N LEU A 466 -26.04 -13.91 -4.29
CA LEU A 466 -25.16 -12.85 -4.78
C LEU A 466 -23.69 -13.19 -4.49
N VAL A 467 -23.32 -13.47 -3.22
CA VAL A 467 -21.91 -13.66 -2.82
C VAL A 467 -21.27 -14.92 -3.41
N VAL A 468 -22.06 -15.91 -3.84
CA VAL A 468 -21.56 -17.09 -4.56
C VAL A 468 -21.65 -16.95 -6.09
N GLY A 469 -22.14 -15.83 -6.59
CA GLY A 469 -22.33 -15.54 -8.01
C GLY A 469 -23.45 -16.33 -8.69
N ALA A 470 -24.38 -16.90 -7.92
CA ALA A 470 -25.59 -17.55 -8.45
C ALA A 470 -26.65 -16.53 -8.89
N TYR A 471 -26.70 -15.37 -8.22
CA TYR A 471 -27.45 -14.19 -8.62
C TYR A 471 -26.49 -13.07 -9.03
N ILE A 472 -26.86 -12.33 -10.08
CA ILE A 472 -26.12 -11.15 -10.56
C ILE A 472 -27.04 -9.96 -10.38
N TRP A 473 -26.59 -8.96 -9.64
CA TRP A 473 -27.31 -7.71 -9.54
C TRP A 473 -27.01 -6.84 -10.77
N VAL A 474 -28.06 -6.32 -11.41
CA VAL A 474 -27.96 -5.42 -12.57
C VAL A 474 -28.77 -4.17 -12.25
N PRO A 475 -28.17 -2.97 -12.21
CA PRO A 475 -28.91 -1.76 -11.89
C PRO A 475 -29.94 -1.42 -12.97
N ASP A 476 -31.01 -0.71 -12.59
CA ASP A 476 -31.98 -0.15 -13.54
C ASP A 476 -31.36 0.99 -14.36
N ASP A 477 -31.89 1.20 -15.57
CA ASP A 477 -31.44 2.29 -16.45
C ASP A 477 -31.97 3.66 -15.98
N ASP A 478 -33.15 3.64 -15.36
CA ASP A 478 -33.73 4.77 -14.63
C ASP A 478 -33.51 4.54 -13.13
N HIS A 479 -32.72 5.42 -12.48
CA HIS A 479 -32.43 5.35 -11.05
C HIS A 479 -33.12 6.51 -10.29
N PRO A 480 -33.71 6.27 -9.10
CA PRO A 480 -33.83 4.98 -8.41
C PRO A 480 -34.91 4.06 -8.98
N GLY A 481 -34.66 2.75 -8.94
CA GLY A 481 -35.56 1.71 -9.46
C GLY A 481 -35.62 0.46 -8.56
N THR A 482 -36.27 -0.60 -9.03
CA THR A 482 -36.43 -1.87 -8.30
C THR A 482 -35.09 -2.46 -7.86
N ALA A 483 -34.09 -2.47 -8.73
CA ALA A 483 -32.76 -3.01 -8.43
C ALA A 483 -32.06 -2.22 -7.32
N ALA A 484 -32.27 -0.90 -7.23
CA ALA A 484 -31.74 -0.11 -6.12
C ALA A 484 -32.39 -0.50 -4.79
N THR A 485 -33.70 -0.72 -4.78
CA THR A 485 -34.43 -1.23 -3.60
C THR A 485 -33.91 -2.61 -3.19
N GLU A 486 -33.71 -3.51 -4.17
CA GLU A 486 -33.19 -4.85 -3.91
C GLU A 486 -31.83 -4.84 -3.23
N LEU A 487 -30.90 -3.98 -3.67
CA LEU A 487 -29.56 -3.89 -3.09
C LEU A 487 -29.59 -3.24 -1.69
N ALA A 488 -30.46 -2.25 -1.47
CA ALA A 488 -30.63 -1.59 -0.17
C ALA A 488 -31.19 -2.53 0.91
N GLU A 489 -31.98 -3.54 0.52
CA GLU A 489 -32.51 -4.57 1.42
C GLU A 489 -31.48 -5.64 1.81
N LEU A 490 -30.35 -5.73 1.10
CA LEU A 490 -29.28 -6.67 1.44
C LEU A 490 -28.48 -6.18 2.65
N PRO A 491 -27.89 -7.09 3.45
CA PRO A 491 -26.92 -6.71 4.48
C PRO A 491 -25.59 -6.28 3.82
N VAL A 492 -25.56 -5.11 3.17
CA VAL A 492 -24.41 -4.58 2.40
C VAL A 492 -23.14 -4.53 3.22
N HIS A 493 -23.23 -4.22 4.51
CA HIS A 493 -22.09 -4.23 5.43
C HIS A 493 -21.44 -5.62 5.64
N TRP A 494 -22.05 -6.72 5.16
CA TRP A 494 -21.44 -8.05 5.10
C TRP A 494 -20.87 -8.38 3.72
N LEU A 495 -21.16 -7.60 2.67
CA LEU A 495 -20.54 -7.78 1.35
C LEU A 495 -19.03 -7.50 1.39
N LYS A 496 -18.58 -6.65 2.33
CA LYS A 496 -17.15 -6.41 2.59
C LYS A 496 -16.35 -7.67 2.98
N ASP A 497 -17.03 -8.74 3.42
CA ASP A 497 -16.39 -10.00 3.79
C ASP A 497 -16.20 -10.95 2.58
N TRP A 498 -16.67 -10.57 1.38
CA TRP A 498 -16.64 -11.40 0.18
C TRP A 498 -15.98 -10.70 -1.00
N THR A 499 -15.17 -11.43 -1.76
CA THR A 499 -14.66 -10.96 -3.05
C THR A 499 -15.80 -10.93 -4.08
N LEU A 500 -16.13 -9.73 -4.55
CA LEU A 500 -17.09 -9.47 -5.61
C LEU A 500 -16.36 -8.98 -6.87
N TRP A 501 -17.02 -9.12 -8.00
CA TRP A 501 -16.66 -8.44 -9.24
C TRP A 501 -17.74 -7.43 -9.61
N MET A 502 -17.31 -6.30 -10.15
CA MET A 502 -18.17 -5.22 -10.64
C MET A 502 -17.79 -4.92 -12.09
N ASP A 503 -18.72 -5.13 -13.01
CA ASP A 503 -18.57 -4.70 -14.40
C ASP A 503 -18.94 -3.21 -14.47
N VAL A 504 -18.05 -2.38 -15.00
CA VAL A 504 -18.17 -0.92 -14.94
C VAL A 504 -17.61 -0.25 -16.19
N GLU A 505 -18.23 0.88 -16.52
CA GLU A 505 -17.77 1.84 -17.51
C GLU A 505 -16.58 2.68 -17.00
N CYS A 506 -15.45 2.62 -17.71
CA CYS A 506 -14.19 3.26 -17.36
C CYS A 506 -13.79 4.31 -18.40
N GLY A 507 -13.19 5.42 -17.96
CA GLY A 507 -12.74 6.51 -18.82
C GLY A 507 -13.75 7.66 -18.96
N GLU A 508 -13.36 8.65 -19.76
CA GLU A 508 -14.23 9.76 -20.15
C GLU A 508 -15.38 9.25 -21.02
N ARG A 509 -16.59 9.82 -20.87
CA ARG A 509 -17.81 9.34 -21.57
C ARG A 509 -17.69 9.31 -23.09
N GLN A 510 -16.80 10.11 -23.69
CA GLN A 510 -16.56 10.14 -25.13
C GLN A 510 -15.66 8.99 -25.63
N VAL A 511 -14.82 8.45 -24.74
CA VAL A 511 -13.82 7.42 -25.05
C VAL A 511 -13.78 6.43 -23.89
N THR A 512 -14.82 5.60 -23.83
CA THR A 512 -15.07 4.71 -22.68
C THR A 512 -14.90 3.23 -23.03
N THR A 513 -14.50 2.44 -22.04
CA THR A 513 -14.36 0.98 -22.14
C THR A 513 -15.10 0.29 -21.00
N LEU A 514 -15.41 -1.00 -21.15
CA LEU A 514 -15.97 -1.82 -20.07
C LEU A 514 -14.87 -2.68 -19.45
N HIS A 515 -14.76 -2.62 -18.13
CA HIS A 515 -13.86 -3.46 -17.35
C HIS A 515 -14.62 -4.16 -16.22
N ARG A 516 -14.06 -5.28 -15.80
CA ARG A 516 -14.42 -5.95 -14.56
C ARG A 516 -13.44 -5.55 -13.48
N LEU A 517 -13.90 -4.90 -12.43
CA LEU A 517 -13.14 -4.64 -11.22
C LEU A 517 -13.37 -5.75 -10.20
N TYR A 518 -12.34 -6.11 -9.45
CA TYR A 518 -12.46 -7.05 -8.32
C TYR A 518 -12.25 -6.33 -7.01
N GLY A 519 -13.04 -6.68 -5.99
CA GLY A 519 -13.04 -5.97 -4.73
C GLY A 519 -14.13 -6.41 -3.79
N THR A 520 -14.55 -5.51 -2.91
CA THR A 520 -15.64 -5.74 -1.97
C THR A 520 -16.53 -4.49 -1.91
N VAL A 521 -17.82 -4.66 -1.63
CA VAL A 521 -18.73 -3.51 -1.46
C VAL A 521 -18.80 -3.14 0.02
N THR A 522 -18.55 -1.86 0.32
CA THR A 522 -18.51 -1.33 1.69
C THR A 522 -19.78 -0.60 2.08
N PHE A 523 -20.40 0.11 1.14
CA PHE A 523 -21.68 0.79 1.33
C PHE A 523 -22.45 0.90 0.02
N PHE A 524 -23.74 1.21 0.13
CA PHE A 524 -24.61 1.56 -0.99
C PHE A 524 -25.56 2.66 -0.53
N GLU A 525 -25.58 3.77 -1.27
CA GLU A 525 -26.49 4.89 -1.04
C GLU A 525 -27.57 4.90 -2.12
N ALA A 526 -28.77 4.46 -1.75
CA ALA A 526 -29.86 4.26 -2.70
C ALA A 526 -30.39 5.57 -3.31
N ASP A 527 -30.30 6.70 -2.60
CA ASP A 527 -30.81 7.99 -3.07
C ASP A 527 -29.82 8.73 -3.98
N SER A 528 -28.53 8.65 -3.67
CA SER A 528 -27.45 9.28 -4.45
C SER A 528 -26.95 8.39 -5.59
N GLY A 529 -27.34 7.11 -5.60
CA GLY A 529 -26.92 6.13 -6.60
C GLY A 529 -25.42 5.87 -6.54
N GLN A 530 -24.85 5.75 -5.35
CA GLN A 530 -23.41 5.51 -5.16
C GLN A 530 -23.15 4.16 -4.51
N VAL A 531 -22.20 3.40 -5.06
CA VAL A 531 -21.69 2.16 -4.47
C VAL A 531 -20.26 2.40 -3.99
N GLY A 532 -20.02 2.19 -2.71
CA GLY A 532 -18.67 2.15 -2.15
C GLY A 532 -18.01 0.81 -2.48
N PHE A 533 -16.93 0.84 -3.24
CA PHE A 533 -16.21 -0.35 -3.69
C PHE A 533 -14.75 -0.28 -3.24
N CYS A 534 -14.30 -1.24 -2.45
CA CYS A 534 -12.88 -1.41 -2.08
C CYS A 534 -12.22 -2.38 -3.07
N PRO A 535 -11.30 -1.92 -3.93
CA PRO A 535 -10.52 -2.81 -4.80
C PRO A 535 -9.74 -3.87 -4.01
N THR A 536 -9.50 -5.02 -4.62
CA THR A 536 -8.73 -6.10 -3.97
C THR A 536 -7.32 -5.66 -3.58
N GLY A 537 -6.81 -6.19 -2.48
CA GLY A 537 -5.48 -5.85 -1.95
C GLY A 537 -5.50 -4.94 -0.72
N GLY A 538 -6.69 -4.58 -0.23
CA GLY A 538 -6.83 -3.73 0.95
C GLY A 538 -6.79 -2.24 0.63
N HIS A 539 -7.23 -1.85 -0.57
CA HIS A 539 -7.32 -0.45 -0.98
C HIS A 539 -8.50 0.26 -0.30
N PRO A 540 -8.39 1.58 -0.07
CA PRO A 540 -9.52 2.41 0.34
C PRO A 540 -10.72 2.29 -0.62
N PRO A 541 -11.95 2.50 -0.13
CA PRO A 541 -13.14 2.47 -0.98
C PRO A 541 -13.13 3.63 -1.98
N ILE A 542 -13.45 3.32 -3.23
CA ILE A 542 -13.80 4.30 -4.27
C ILE A 542 -15.33 4.37 -4.40
N SER A 543 -15.85 5.56 -4.71
CA SER A 543 -17.27 5.73 -5.01
C SER A 543 -17.52 5.45 -6.48
N VAL A 544 -18.42 4.53 -6.78
CA VAL A 544 -18.82 4.18 -8.15
C VAL A 544 -20.29 4.55 -8.36
N PRO A 545 -20.60 5.51 -9.24
CA PRO A 545 -21.97 5.85 -9.56
C PRO A 545 -22.69 4.71 -10.26
N VAL A 546 -23.93 4.44 -9.84
CA VAL A 546 -24.79 3.37 -10.37
C VAL A 546 -24.92 3.46 -11.88
N HIS A 547 -25.02 4.65 -12.46
CA HIS A 547 -25.16 4.83 -13.91
C HIS A 547 -23.94 4.36 -14.73
N ARG A 548 -22.78 4.15 -14.11
CA ARG A 548 -21.60 3.53 -14.74
C ARG A 548 -21.51 2.01 -14.53
N ILE A 549 -22.26 1.48 -13.56
CA ILE A 549 -22.22 0.05 -13.23
C ILE A 549 -23.08 -0.74 -14.21
N VAL A 550 -22.51 -1.81 -14.78
CA VAL A 550 -23.23 -2.77 -15.62
C VAL A 550 -23.79 -3.90 -14.76
N ALA A 551 -22.98 -4.48 -13.87
CA ALA A 551 -23.39 -5.60 -13.03
C ALA A 551 -22.48 -5.78 -11.80
N LEU A 552 -23.00 -6.45 -10.77
CA LEU A 552 -22.27 -6.85 -9.55
C LEU A 552 -22.61 -8.30 -9.19
N ALA A 553 -21.62 -9.13 -8.88
CA ALA A 553 -21.84 -10.41 -8.24
C ALA A 553 -20.60 -10.93 -7.51
N GLY A 554 -20.76 -12.00 -6.74
CA GLY A 554 -19.66 -12.76 -6.17
C GLY A 554 -18.83 -13.50 -7.22
N ASP A 555 -17.54 -13.67 -6.95
CA ASP A 555 -16.67 -14.50 -7.78
C ASP A 555 -17.05 -15.98 -7.62
N ARG A 556 -17.56 -16.61 -8.70
CA ARG A 556 -17.96 -18.03 -8.70
C ARG A 556 -16.82 -18.98 -8.39
N GLN A 557 -15.58 -18.58 -8.72
CA GLN A 557 -14.39 -19.35 -8.41
C GLN A 557 -13.99 -19.23 -6.92
N ARG A 558 -14.66 -18.36 -6.16
CA ARG A 558 -14.40 -18.08 -4.74
C ARG A 558 -12.94 -17.73 -4.46
N ARG A 559 -12.30 -17.03 -5.41
CA ARG A 559 -10.93 -16.59 -5.24
C ARG A 559 -10.87 -15.51 -4.16
N GLY A 560 -9.95 -15.68 -3.23
CA GLY A 560 -9.70 -14.75 -2.14
C GLY A 560 -8.83 -13.56 -2.56
N PRO A 561 -8.60 -12.61 -1.64
CA PRO A 561 -7.63 -11.53 -1.85
C PRO A 561 -6.27 -12.07 -2.29
N GLY A 562 -5.70 -11.49 -3.36
CA GLY A 562 -4.43 -11.90 -3.97
C GLY A 562 -4.50 -13.07 -4.95
N GLN A 563 -5.67 -13.68 -5.17
CA GLN A 563 -5.89 -14.70 -6.20
C GLN A 563 -6.59 -14.15 -7.46
N VAL A 564 -7.15 -12.95 -7.37
CA VAL A 564 -7.73 -12.20 -8.49
C VAL A 564 -6.86 -10.98 -8.78
N PRO A 565 -6.75 -10.56 -10.05
CA PRO A 565 -6.20 -9.26 -10.38
C PRO A 565 -7.10 -8.14 -9.84
N ALA A 566 -6.61 -6.90 -9.83
CA ALA A 566 -7.44 -5.74 -9.46
C ALA A 566 -8.56 -5.50 -10.49
N HIS A 567 -8.31 -5.80 -11.78
CA HIS A 567 -9.26 -5.70 -12.88
C HIS A 567 -8.95 -6.65 -14.03
N GLU A 568 -9.92 -6.86 -14.91
CA GLU A 568 -9.83 -7.55 -16.20
C GLU A 568 -10.66 -6.77 -17.25
N PRO A 569 -10.24 -6.71 -18.54
CA PRO A 569 -11.10 -6.16 -19.59
C PRO A 569 -12.35 -7.03 -19.78
N LEU A 570 -13.52 -6.43 -20.05
CA LEU A 570 -14.77 -7.20 -20.19
C LEU A 570 -14.84 -7.99 -21.49
N ASN A 571 -14.13 -7.55 -22.55
CA ASN A 571 -13.93 -8.25 -23.84
C ASN A 571 -12.73 -7.63 -24.62
N GLU A 572 -11.71 -8.43 -24.93
CA GLU A 572 -11.01 -8.44 -26.22
C GLU A 572 -11.31 -9.81 -26.84
N ASN A 573 -12.30 -9.87 -27.74
CA ASN A 573 -12.53 -10.99 -28.66
C ASN A 573 -12.90 -10.41 -30.01
#